data_AF-A0A223Q434-F1
#
_entry.id   AF-A0A223Q434-F1
#
_cell.length_a   1.000
_cell.length_b   1.000
_cell.length_c   1.000
_cell.angle_alpha   90.00
_cell.angle_beta   90.00
_cell.angle_gamma   90.00
#
_symmetry.space_group_name_H-M   'P 1'
#
loop_
_entity.id
_entity.type
_entity.pdbx_description
1 polymer ?
#
loop_
_entity_poly.entity_id
_entity_poly.type
_entity_poly.pdbx_seq_one_letter_code
_entity_poly.pdbx_strand_id
1 'polypeptide(L)'
;MKFKPFPHRLRRLDFNQRKASLFERKQQREANALPLFAEMIRAEQHDWETEKEIRQRRDDATLINWRAREARVWRKARSMFFALPSDDRASVIRDWNTIWRNAWTPTNLIYLVEKYNGVGAQREAAMREERQQMDVRIMARLSHQQGLF
;
A
#
# COMPACT_ATOMS: atom_id res chain seq x y z
N MET A 1 -19.54 -13.90 -10.39
CA MET A 1 -18.06 -13.83 -10.38
C MET A 1 -17.58 -14.19 -8.98
N LYS A 2 -16.63 -15.13 -8.84
CA LYS A 2 -16.11 -15.54 -7.51
C LYS A 2 -15.37 -14.36 -6.84
N PHE A 3 -15.41 -14.30 -5.51
CA PHE A 3 -14.87 -13.20 -4.70
C PHE A 3 -14.24 -13.76 -3.42
N LYS A 4 -13.07 -13.26 -3.04
CA LYS A 4 -12.43 -13.57 -1.76
C LYS A 4 -12.77 -12.47 -0.73
N PRO A 5 -13.43 -12.81 0.40
CA PRO A 5 -13.66 -11.86 1.48
C PRO A 5 -12.36 -11.29 2.04
N PHE A 6 -12.43 -10.04 2.53
CA PHE A 6 -11.31 -9.44 3.26
C PHE A 6 -11.00 -10.29 4.51
N PRO A 7 -9.78 -10.84 4.65
CA PRO A 7 -9.52 -11.88 5.63
C PRO A 7 -9.27 -11.35 7.04
N HIS A 8 -8.87 -10.08 7.19
CA HIS A 8 -8.47 -9.54 8.47
C HIS A 8 -9.66 -8.95 9.24
N ARG A 9 -9.66 -9.18 10.56
CA ARG A 9 -10.60 -8.62 11.52
C ARG A 9 -9.86 -7.74 12.50
N LEU A 10 -10.56 -6.76 13.04
CA LEU A 10 -10.05 -5.98 14.18
C LEU A 10 -9.72 -6.95 15.30
N ARG A 11 -8.55 -6.77 15.91
CA ARG A 11 -8.05 -7.60 16.99
C ARG A 11 -7.44 -6.73 18.05
N ARG A 12 -7.49 -7.18 19.30
CA ARG A 12 -6.71 -6.53 20.34
C ARG A 12 -5.23 -6.85 20.17
N LEU A 13 -4.41 -5.82 20.26
CA LEU A 13 -2.97 -5.96 20.29
C LEU A 13 -2.55 -6.54 21.64
N ASP A 14 -1.66 -7.53 21.58
CA ASP A 14 -1.01 -8.06 22.76
C ASP A 14 0.16 -7.15 23.16
N PHE A 15 0.23 -6.80 24.45
CA PHE A 15 1.25 -5.93 25.01
C PHE A 15 1.98 -6.66 26.14
N ASN A 16 3.31 -6.68 26.06
CA ASN A 16 4.15 -7.39 27.02
C ASN A 16 5.25 -6.48 27.58
N GLN A 17 5.97 -6.97 28.59
CA GLN A 17 7.02 -6.22 29.27
C GLN A 17 8.09 -5.71 28.30
N ARG A 18 8.45 -6.51 27.28
CA ARG A 18 9.42 -6.10 26.25
C ARG A 18 8.96 -4.84 25.51
N LYS A 19 7.67 -4.73 25.17
CA LYS A 19 7.12 -3.54 24.49
C LYS A 19 7.07 -2.31 25.40
N ALA A 20 6.83 -2.49 26.70
CA ALA A 20 6.87 -1.42 27.68
C ALA A 20 8.31 -0.86 27.81
N SER A 21 9.31 -1.73 28.00
CA SER A 21 10.71 -1.28 28.10
C SER A 21 11.23 -0.62 26.82
N LEU A 22 10.75 -1.03 25.64
CA LEU A 22 11.09 -0.35 24.38
C LEU A 22 10.48 1.05 24.29
N PHE A 23 9.29 1.25 24.86
CA PHE A 23 8.66 2.57 24.94
C PHE A 23 9.41 3.49 25.88
N GLU A 24 9.80 3.03 27.07
CA GLU A 24 10.64 3.79 28.00
C GLU A 24 11.98 4.19 27.36
N ARG A 25 12.65 3.26 26.65
CA ARG A 25 13.89 3.56 25.93
C ARG A 25 13.70 4.59 24.83
N LYS A 26 12.55 4.59 24.15
CA LYS A 26 12.19 5.61 23.16
C LYS A 26 12.05 6.97 23.84
N GLN A 27 11.30 7.04 24.94
CA GLN A 27 11.09 8.28 25.70
C GLN A 27 12.41 8.85 26.23
N GLN A 28 13.27 7.99 26.78
CA GLN A 28 14.59 8.39 27.24
C GLN A 28 15.47 8.91 26.10
N ARG A 29 15.41 8.29 24.93
CA ARG A 29 16.16 8.74 23.74
C ARG A 29 15.68 10.11 23.27
N GLU A 30 14.37 10.34 23.28
CA GLU A 30 13.78 11.63 22.89
C GLU A 30 14.21 12.75 23.84
N ALA A 31 14.16 12.53 25.16
CA ALA A 31 14.62 13.50 26.15
C ALA A 31 16.14 13.76 26.04
N ASN A 32 16.94 12.71 25.83
CA ASN A 32 18.39 12.83 25.69
C ASN A 32 18.84 13.48 24.37
N ALA A 33 18.00 13.48 23.34
CA ALA A 33 18.30 14.14 22.07
C ALA A 33 18.34 15.67 22.22
N LEU A 34 17.59 16.22 23.18
CA LEU A 34 17.52 17.65 23.47
C LEU A 34 17.68 17.89 24.99
N PRO A 35 18.89 17.74 25.55
CA PRO A 35 19.10 17.73 27.00
C PRO A 35 18.62 19.01 27.71
N LEU A 36 18.77 20.18 27.07
CA LEU A 36 18.32 21.47 27.61
C LEU A 36 16.79 21.54 27.81
N PHE A 37 16.04 20.72 27.08
CA PHE A 37 14.58 20.65 27.14
C PHE A 37 14.08 19.32 27.72
N ALA A 38 14.95 18.50 28.31
CA ALA A 38 14.61 17.14 28.73
C ALA A 38 13.42 17.11 29.71
N GLU A 39 13.36 18.04 30.67
CA GLU A 39 12.25 18.14 31.63
C GLU A 39 10.92 18.49 30.94
N MET A 40 10.95 19.44 30.01
CA MET A 40 9.76 19.81 29.23
C MET A 40 9.29 18.64 28.35
N ILE A 41 10.22 17.94 27.69
CA ILE A 41 9.92 16.77 26.86
C ILE A 41 9.29 15.65 27.69
N ARG A 42 9.83 15.36 28.89
CA ARG A 42 9.27 14.36 29.79
C ARG A 42 7.87 14.74 30.27
N ALA A 43 7.61 16.02 30.51
CA ALA A 43 6.29 16.51 30.91
C ALA A 43 5.23 16.37 29.80
N GLU A 44 5.64 16.47 28.53
CA GLU A 44 4.75 16.26 27.37
C GLU A 44 4.57 14.78 26.98
N GLN A 45 5.46 13.90 27.41
CA GLN A 45 5.42 12.49 27.11
C GLN A 45 4.24 11.79 27.80
N HIS A 46 3.46 11.04 27.02
CA HIS A 46 2.31 10.29 27.53
C HIS A 46 2.71 8.98 28.21
N ASP A 47 1.80 8.45 29.03
CA ASP A 47 2.01 7.19 29.75
C ASP A 47 1.86 5.95 28.86
N TRP A 48 2.19 4.79 29.44
CA TRP A 48 2.15 3.53 28.71
C TRP A 48 0.73 3.08 28.34
N GLU A 49 -0.27 3.39 29.18
CA GLU A 49 -1.67 3.05 28.89
C GLU A 49 -2.18 3.82 27.67
N THR A 50 -1.89 5.12 27.62
CA THR A 50 -2.20 5.99 26.48
C THR A 50 -1.50 5.51 25.21
N GLU A 51 -0.23 5.09 25.29
CA GLU A 51 0.49 4.54 24.14
C GLU A 51 -0.16 3.26 23.61
N LYS A 52 -0.66 2.38 24.49
CA LYS A 52 -1.38 1.16 24.07
C LYS A 52 -2.64 1.53 23.30
N GLU A 53 -3.41 2.51 23.77
CA GLU A 53 -4.58 3.00 23.04
C GLU A 53 -4.22 3.59 21.68
N ILE A 54 -3.19 4.44 21.62
CA ILE A 54 -2.71 5.03 20.36
C ILE A 54 -2.33 3.92 19.37
N ARG A 55 -1.59 2.90 19.82
CA ARG A 55 -1.20 1.77 18.97
C ARG A 55 -2.39 0.96 18.50
N GLN A 56 -3.35 0.68 19.38
CA GLN A 56 -4.57 -0.03 19.02
C GLN A 56 -5.37 0.76 17.97
N ARG A 57 -5.60 2.06 18.19
CA ARG A 57 -6.31 2.92 17.25
C ARG A 57 -5.63 2.97 15.88
N ARG A 58 -4.28 3.00 15.84
CA ARG A 58 -3.51 2.97 14.59
C ARG A 58 -3.63 1.63 13.86
N ASP A 59 -3.59 0.49 14.57
CA ASP A 59 -3.80 -0.84 13.97
C ASP A 59 -5.21 -0.96 13.39
N ASP A 60 -6.22 -0.54 14.16
CA ASP A 60 -7.62 -0.54 13.74
C ASP A 60 -7.84 0.33 12.49
N ALA A 61 -7.30 1.57 12.51
CA ALA A 61 -7.37 2.48 11.38
C ALA A 61 -6.70 1.90 10.13
N THR A 62 -5.55 1.23 10.28
CA THR A 62 -4.85 0.56 9.18
C THR A 62 -5.72 -0.51 8.54
N LEU A 63 -6.35 -1.38 9.35
CA LEU A 63 -7.24 -2.43 8.87
C LEU A 63 -8.49 -1.87 8.19
N ILE A 64 -9.12 -0.86 8.77
CA ILE A 64 -10.30 -0.19 8.19
C ILE A 64 -9.93 0.44 6.84
N ASN A 65 -8.82 1.17 6.78
CA ASN A 65 -8.35 1.80 5.55
C ASN A 65 -8.03 0.77 4.47
N TRP A 66 -7.44 -0.36 4.85
CA TRP A 66 -7.14 -1.43 3.90
C TRP A 66 -8.41 -2.08 3.35
N ARG A 67 -9.39 -2.37 4.21
CA ARG A 67 -10.70 -2.88 3.79
C ARG A 67 -11.42 -1.89 2.87
N ALA A 68 -11.40 -0.59 3.21
CA ALA A 68 -12.00 0.46 2.39
C ALA A 68 -11.30 0.59 1.03
N ARG A 69 -9.96 0.47 1.00
CA ARG A 69 -9.18 0.42 -0.25
C ARG A 69 -9.58 -0.79 -1.10
N GLU A 70 -9.65 -1.99 -0.54
CA GLU A 70 -10.08 -3.17 -1.29
C GLU A 70 -11.49 -3.00 -1.87
N ALA A 71 -12.45 -2.54 -1.07
CA ALA A 71 -13.81 -2.28 -1.52
C ALA A 71 -13.87 -1.27 -2.67
N ARG A 72 -13.02 -0.23 -2.63
CA ARG A 72 -12.88 0.76 -3.70
C ARG A 72 -12.37 0.12 -4.99
N VAL A 73 -11.34 -0.72 -4.91
CA VAL A 73 -10.78 -1.42 -6.08
C VAL A 73 -11.81 -2.39 -6.66
N TRP A 74 -12.55 -3.12 -5.82
CA TRP A 74 -13.67 -3.96 -6.28
C TRP A 74 -14.72 -3.18 -7.06
N ARG A 75 -15.18 -2.05 -6.52
CA ARG A 75 -16.16 -1.19 -7.19
C ARG A 75 -15.63 -0.68 -8.53
N LYS A 76 -14.38 -0.20 -8.56
CA LYS A 76 -13.72 0.26 -9.79
C LYS A 76 -13.63 -0.87 -10.83
N ALA A 77 -13.09 -2.03 -10.46
CA ALA A 77 -12.91 -3.16 -11.37
C ALA A 77 -14.25 -3.65 -11.93
N ARG A 78 -15.29 -3.74 -11.10
CA ARG A 78 -16.64 -4.14 -11.54
C ARG A 78 -17.27 -3.09 -12.45
N SER A 79 -17.10 -1.80 -12.15
CA SER A 79 -17.56 -0.73 -13.04
C SER A 79 -16.92 -0.84 -14.43
N MET A 80 -15.61 -1.06 -14.48
CA MET A 80 -14.87 -1.24 -15.74
C MET A 80 -15.31 -2.51 -16.47
N PHE A 81 -15.55 -3.61 -15.74
CA PHE A 81 -16.04 -4.86 -16.31
C PHE A 81 -17.41 -4.71 -16.95
N PHE A 82 -18.35 -4.03 -16.30
CA PHE A 82 -19.69 -3.84 -16.86
C PHE A 82 -19.74 -2.86 -18.04
N ALA A 83 -18.73 -1.99 -18.18
CA ALA A 83 -18.59 -1.10 -19.33
C ALA A 83 -18.04 -1.81 -20.59
N LEU A 84 -17.48 -3.03 -20.47
CA LEU A 84 -16.98 -3.80 -21.62
C LEU A 84 -18.13 -4.32 -22.50
N PRO A 85 -17.90 -4.52 -23.81
CA PRO A 85 -18.78 -5.29 -24.69
C PRO A 85 -19.07 -6.70 -24.17
N SER A 86 -20.17 -7.32 -24.61
CA SER A 86 -20.60 -8.65 -24.15
C SER A 86 -19.52 -9.73 -24.32
N ASP A 87 -18.81 -9.70 -25.44
CA ASP A 87 -17.87 -10.75 -25.84
C ASP A 87 -16.58 -10.66 -25.00
N ASP A 88 -16.14 -9.44 -24.72
CA ASP A 88 -15.03 -9.17 -23.81
C ASP A 88 -15.37 -9.57 -22.38
N ARG A 89 -16.61 -9.28 -21.92
CA ARG A 89 -17.05 -9.74 -20.60
C ARG A 89 -17.03 -11.27 -20.49
N ALA A 90 -17.46 -11.99 -21.53
CA ALA A 90 -17.40 -13.45 -21.56
C ALA A 90 -15.95 -13.95 -21.48
N SER A 91 -15.04 -13.30 -22.19
CA SER A 91 -13.60 -13.61 -22.14
C SER A 91 -12.99 -13.34 -20.76
N VAL A 92 -13.33 -12.22 -20.12
CA VAL A 92 -12.93 -11.91 -18.75
C VAL A 92 -13.45 -12.97 -17.76
N ILE A 93 -14.71 -13.39 -17.86
CA ILE A 93 -15.28 -14.42 -16.97
C ILE A 93 -14.54 -15.75 -17.14
N ARG A 94 -14.25 -16.15 -18.38
CA ARG A 94 -13.48 -17.36 -18.69
C ARG A 94 -12.10 -17.28 -18.02
N ASP A 95 -11.33 -16.24 -18.31
CA ASP A 95 -9.98 -16.04 -17.80
C ASP A 95 -9.95 -15.94 -16.26
N TRP A 96 -10.96 -15.30 -15.66
CA TRP A 96 -11.11 -15.21 -14.21
C TRP A 96 -11.25 -16.58 -13.55
N ASN A 97 -11.96 -17.50 -14.20
CA ASN A 97 -12.20 -18.84 -13.68
C ASN A 97 -11.02 -19.80 -13.96
N THR A 98 -10.26 -19.58 -15.04
CA THR A 98 -9.18 -20.50 -15.46
C THR A 98 -7.82 -20.11 -14.89
N ILE A 99 -7.43 -18.84 -14.99
CA ILE A 99 -6.08 -18.34 -14.66
C ILE A 99 -5.95 -18.12 -13.15
N TRP A 100 -6.96 -17.52 -12.52
CA TRP A 100 -6.84 -16.97 -11.16
C TRP A 100 -7.45 -17.87 -10.09
N ARG A 101 -7.13 -19.17 -10.13
CA ARG A 101 -7.61 -20.14 -9.13
C ARG A 101 -7.16 -19.73 -7.72
N ASN A 102 -8.11 -19.55 -6.80
CA ASN A 102 -7.90 -19.10 -5.40
C ASN A 102 -7.31 -17.68 -5.23
N ALA A 103 -7.12 -16.95 -6.32
CA ALA A 103 -6.57 -15.60 -6.34
C ALA A 103 -7.64 -14.56 -6.70
N TRP A 104 -8.86 -14.73 -6.15
CA TRP A 104 -10.03 -13.89 -6.44
C TRP A 104 -9.99 -12.54 -5.70
N THR A 105 -8.90 -11.80 -5.89
CA THR A 105 -8.64 -10.51 -5.25
C THR A 105 -9.03 -9.36 -6.18
N PRO A 106 -9.31 -8.15 -5.64
CA PRO A 106 -9.70 -7.01 -6.48
C PRO A 106 -8.58 -6.58 -7.44
N THR A 107 -7.32 -6.73 -6.99
CA THR A 107 -6.12 -6.41 -7.79
C THR A 107 -6.01 -7.28 -9.03
N ASN A 108 -6.34 -8.57 -8.92
CA ASN A 108 -6.29 -9.47 -10.07
C ASN A 108 -7.45 -9.23 -11.02
N LEU A 109 -8.64 -8.92 -10.49
CA LEU A 109 -9.78 -8.58 -11.34
C LEU A 109 -9.52 -7.29 -12.12
N ILE A 110 -9.00 -6.23 -11.47
CA ILE A 110 -8.74 -4.97 -12.17
C ILE A 110 -7.68 -5.15 -13.26
N TYR A 111 -6.60 -5.89 -12.98
CA TYR A 111 -5.59 -6.23 -13.97
C TYR A 111 -6.19 -6.96 -15.17
N LEU A 112 -7.06 -7.95 -14.91
CA LEU A 112 -7.70 -8.72 -15.96
C LEU A 112 -8.62 -7.84 -16.81
N VAL A 113 -9.46 -7.00 -16.21
CA VAL A 113 -10.35 -6.09 -16.94
C VAL A 113 -9.56 -5.05 -17.74
N GLU A 114 -8.47 -4.55 -17.19
CA GLU A 114 -7.60 -3.57 -17.85
C GLU A 114 -6.89 -4.11 -19.09
N LYS A 115 -6.70 -5.43 -19.17
CA LYS A 115 -6.21 -6.11 -20.38
C LYS A 115 -7.22 -5.96 -21.53
N TYR A 116 -8.52 -6.05 -21.25
CA TYR A 116 -9.57 -6.05 -22.28
C TYR A 116 -10.04 -4.65 -22.67
N ASN A 117 -9.96 -3.66 -21.77
CA ASN A 117 -10.35 -2.27 -22.10
C ASN A 117 -9.19 -1.40 -22.64
N GLY A 118 -7.98 -1.96 -22.80
CA GLY A 118 -6.80 -1.25 -23.31
C GLY A 118 -6.08 -0.34 -22.30
N VAL A 119 -6.63 -0.10 -21.10
CA VAL A 119 -5.99 0.74 -20.06
C VAL A 119 -4.67 0.14 -19.60
N GLY A 120 -4.56 -1.20 -19.55
CA GLY A 120 -3.31 -1.88 -19.22
C GLY A 120 -2.21 -1.57 -20.24
N ALA A 121 -2.52 -1.68 -21.53
CA ALA A 121 -1.59 -1.40 -22.62
C ALA A 121 -1.15 0.08 -22.63
N GLN A 122 -2.07 1.01 -22.36
CA GLN A 122 -1.76 2.44 -22.23
C GLN A 122 -0.78 2.70 -21.08
N ARG A 123 -1.00 2.07 -19.91
CA ARG A 123 -0.10 2.21 -18.76
C ARG A 123 1.29 1.67 -19.06
N GLU A 124 1.39 0.51 -19.70
CA GLU A 124 2.68 -0.06 -20.09
C GLU A 124 3.41 0.81 -21.11
N ALA A 125 2.71 1.42 -22.06
CA ALA A 125 3.29 2.37 -23.00
C ALA A 125 3.88 3.58 -22.26
N ALA A 126 3.11 4.20 -21.35
CA ALA A 126 3.59 5.32 -20.55
C ALA A 126 4.82 4.95 -19.69
N MET A 127 4.81 3.78 -19.04
CA MET A 127 5.97 3.33 -18.24
C MET A 127 7.22 3.09 -19.11
N ARG A 128 7.05 2.60 -20.35
CA ARG A 128 8.18 2.44 -21.29
C ARG A 128 8.74 3.79 -21.71
N GLU A 129 7.89 4.76 -22.00
CA GLU A 129 8.29 6.13 -22.36
C GLU A 129 9.03 6.81 -21.20
N GLU A 130 8.51 6.74 -19.98
CA GLU A 130 9.18 7.28 -18.79
C GLU A 130 10.56 6.65 -18.57
N ARG A 131 10.66 5.32 -18.75
CA ARG A 131 11.94 4.61 -18.63
C ARG A 131 12.94 5.06 -19.69
N GLN A 132 12.52 5.21 -20.95
CA GLN A 132 13.39 5.72 -22.02
C GLN A 132 13.88 7.14 -21.72
N GLN A 133 13.00 8.02 -21.22
CA GLN A 133 13.39 9.37 -20.82
C GLN A 133 14.40 9.36 -19.66
N MET A 134 14.22 8.46 -18.69
CA MET A 134 15.16 8.28 -17.59
C MET A 134 16.52 7.79 -18.08
N ASP A 135 16.55 6.79 -18.97
CA ASP A 135 17.78 6.26 -19.55
C ASP A 135 18.54 7.34 -20.34
N VAL A 136 17.84 8.17 -21.11
CA VAL A 136 18.44 9.33 -21.81
C VAL A 136 19.06 10.31 -20.81
N ARG A 137 18.37 10.63 -19.70
CA ARG A 137 18.91 11.52 -18.65
C ARG A 137 20.15 10.94 -17.98
N ILE A 138 20.14 9.64 -17.69
CA ILE A 138 21.29 8.94 -17.08
C ILE A 138 22.48 8.98 -18.05
N MET A 139 22.27 8.63 -19.32
CA MET A 139 23.33 8.64 -20.33
C MET A 139 23.91 10.04 -20.55
N ALA A 140 23.08 11.08 -20.60
CA ALA A 140 23.55 12.47 -20.72
C ALA A 140 24.39 12.91 -19.51
N ARG A 141 24.05 12.44 -18.30
CA ARG A 141 24.83 12.73 -17.09
C ARG A 141 26.17 12.01 -17.09
N LEU A 142 26.20 10.75 -17.54
CA LEU A 142 27.42 9.95 -17.63
C LEU A 142 28.39 10.51 -18.69
N SER A 143 27.89 10.94 -19.85
CA SER A 143 28.74 11.54 -20.89
C SER A 143 29.36 12.87 -20.44
N HIS A 144 28.60 13.70 -19.72
CA HIS A 144 29.12 14.95 -19.16
C HIS A 144 30.21 14.70 -18.10
N GLN A 145 30.11 13.63 -17.30
CA GLN A 145 31.15 13.26 -16.33
C GLN A 145 32.42 12.73 -17.00
N GLN A 146 32.31 12.04 -18.13
CA GLN A 146 33.47 11.51 -18.87
C GLN A 146 34.27 12.62 -19.59
N GLY A 147 33.63 13.72 -19.99
CA GLY A 147 34.31 14.87 -20.61
C GLY A 147 35.02 15.82 -19.65
N LEU A 148 35.04 15.51 -18.34
CA LEU A 148 35.71 16.28 -17.29
C LEU A 148 37.04 15.64 -16.83
N PHE A 149 37.49 14.57 -17.51
CA PHE A 149 38.79 13.91 -17.34
C PHE A 149 39.57 13.94 -18.65
#